data_AF-A0A534PB90-F1
#
_entry.id   AF-A0A534PB90-F1
#
_cell.length_a   1.000
_cell.length_b   1.000
_cell.length_c   1.000
_cell.angle_alpha   90.00
_cell.angle_beta   90.00
_cell.angle_gamma   90.00
#
_symmetry.space_group_name_H-M   'P 1'
#
loop_
_entity.id
_entity.type
_entity.pdbx_description
1 polymer ?
#
loop_
_entity_poly.entity_id
_entity_poly.type
_entity_poly.pdbx_seq_one_letter_code
_entity_poly.pdbx_strand_id
1 'polypeptide(L)'
;MIVSETTQRLIADHFETLSLGNLSLKGKAARVGAWQVVARRTARSRIEIGTHRGLTPLAGRVGEMAQLLESCEHAQRGDRRILFLTGDPGIGKSRLLHELRRRLGDGVSWMEGRCASVGRSIAFHPLIDLLKRTFGIEEGAAAEAAADRIDRGVHRLGGEAAEIVPYLC
;
A
#
# COMPACT_ATOMS: atom_id res chain seq x y z
N MET A 1 -17.04 12.29 -13.43
CA MET A 1 -16.63 13.71 -13.26
C MET A 1 -15.55 14.03 -14.30
N ILE A 2 -15.61 15.19 -14.96
CA ILE A 2 -14.60 15.60 -15.97
C ILE A 2 -13.76 16.75 -15.39
N VAL A 3 -12.46 16.72 -15.62
CA VAL A 3 -11.48 17.71 -15.14
C VAL A 3 -10.56 18.18 -16.27
N SER A 4 -10.01 19.38 -16.14
CA SER A 4 -8.99 19.91 -17.06
C SER A 4 -7.61 19.29 -16.81
N GLU A 5 -6.67 19.50 -17.73
CA GLU A 5 -5.27 19.05 -17.60
C GLU A 5 -4.62 19.50 -16.29
N THR A 6 -4.80 20.77 -15.95
CA THR A 6 -4.19 21.37 -14.76
C THR A 6 -4.69 20.69 -13.50
N THR A 7 -6.00 20.42 -13.43
CA THR A 7 -6.61 19.69 -12.32
C THR A 7 -6.20 18.23 -12.34
N GLN A 8 -6.13 17.60 -13.52
CA GLN A 8 -5.68 16.22 -13.67
C GLN A 8 -4.28 16.03 -13.08
N ARG A 9 -3.32 16.92 -13.36
CA ARG A 9 -1.96 16.86 -12.81
C ARG A 9 -1.91 16.94 -11.28
N LEU A 10 -2.86 17.64 -10.66
CA LEU A 10 -2.96 17.74 -9.21
C LEU A 10 -3.54 16.47 -8.57
N ILE A 11 -4.45 15.79 -9.27
CA ILE A 11 -5.18 14.63 -8.74
C ILE A 11 -4.65 13.28 -9.25
N ALA A 12 -3.73 13.27 -10.21
CA ALA A 12 -3.25 12.07 -10.92
C ALA A 12 -2.73 10.97 -9.99
N ASP A 13 -2.14 11.37 -8.85
CA ASP A 13 -1.59 10.45 -7.86
C ASP A 13 -2.68 9.84 -6.94
N HIS A 14 -3.87 10.43 -6.92
CA HIS A 14 -4.99 10.06 -6.06
C HIS A 14 -6.14 9.38 -6.80
N PHE A 15 -6.28 9.64 -8.10
CA PHE A 15 -7.39 9.19 -8.93
C PHE A 15 -6.91 8.58 -10.24
N GLU A 16 -7.65 7.59 -10.71
CA GLU A 16 -7.51 7.05 -12.05
C GLU A 16 -8.29 7.93 -13.01
N THR A 17 -7.60 8.36 -14.07
CA THR A 17 -8.14 9.30 -15.04
C THR A 17 -7.95 8.78 -16.45
N LEU A 18 -9.01 8.79 -17.26
CA LEU A 18 -8.96 8.49 -18.69
C LEU A 18 -8.88 9.80 -19.48
N SER A 19 -7.98 9.87 -20.46
CA SER A 19 -7.92 11.01 -21.39
C SER A 19 -9.11 10.96 -22.34
N LEU A 20 -9.84 12.06 -22.43
CA LEU A 20 -10.91 12.28 -23.41
C LEU A 20 -10.43 13.12 -24.61
N GLY A 21 -9.12 13.44 -24.66
CA GLY A 21 -8.54 14.31 -25.67
C GLY A 21 -8.95 15.78 -25.52
N ASN A 22 -8.83 16.53 -26.62
CA ASN A 22 -9.01 17.98 -26.63
C ASN A 22 -10.45 18.37 -27.00
N LEU A 23 -11.20 18.88 -26.01
CA LEU A 23 -12.58 19.32 -26.20
C LEU A 23 -12.65 20.81 -26.54
N SER A 24 -13.57 21.15 -27.44
CA SER A 24 -13.93 22.56 -27.72
C SER A 24 -15.06 22.96 -26.76
N LEU A 25 -14.77 23.88 -25.84
CA LEU A 25 -15.70 24.32 -24.81
C LEU A 25 -16.24 25.72 -25.13
N LYS A 26 -17.54 25.93 -24.93
CA LYS A 26 -18.19 27.22 -25.15
C LYS A 26 -17.54 28.28 -24.26
N GLY A 27 -17.01 29.35 -24.86
CA GLY A 27 -16.32 30.44 -24.14
C GLY A 27 -14.80 30.28 -23.97
N LYS A 28 -14.17 29.24 -24.52
CA LYS A 28 -12.72 29.07 -24.58
C LYS A 28 -12.26 29.03 -26.04
N ALA A 29 -11.36 29.93 -26.43
CA ALA A 29 -10.85 30.00 -27.80
C ALA A 29 -9.92 28.81 -28.15
N ALA A 30 -9.18 28.30 -27.17
CA ALA A 30 -8.32 27.13 -27.33
C ALA A 30 -9.04 25.84 -26.91
N ARG A 31 -8.77 24.73 -27.62
CA ARG A 31 -9.23 23.40 -27.21
C ARG A 31 -8.57 23.03 -25.88
N VAL A 32 -9.34 22.49 -24.95
CA VAL A 32 -8.87 22.17 -23.60
C VAL A 32 -8.78 20.65 -23.47
N GLY A 33 -7.62 20.15 -23.04
CA GLY A 33 -7.49 18.74 -22.67
C GLY A 33 -8.47 18.39 -21.55
N ALA A 34 -9.23 17.32 -21.74
CA ALA A 34 -10.22 16.85 -20.78
C ALA A 34 -9.90 15.42 -20.33
N TRP A 35 -10.07 15.18 -19.04
CA TRP A 35 -9.91 13.86 -18.44
C TRP A 35 -11.14 13.49 -17.63
N GLN A 36 -11.58 12.24 -17.77
CA GLN A 36 -12.61 11.69 -16.92
C GLN A 36 -11.97 11.04 -15.70
N VAL A 37 -12.42 11.43 -14.51
CA VAL A 37 -12.13 10.70 -13.27
C VAL A 37 -12.98 9.44 -13.24
N VAL A 38 -12.31 8.29 -13.24
CA VAL A 38 -12.94 6.96 -13.32
C VAL A 38 -13.12 6.37 -11.93
N ALA A 39 -12.03 6.35 -11.14
CA ALA A 39 -12.03 5.76 -9.81
C ALA A 39 -11.04 6.50 -8.91
N ARG A 40 -11.25 6.39 -7.60
CA ARG A 40 -10.19 6.72 -6.63
C ARG A 40 -9.17 5.59 -6.68
N ARG A 41 -7.89 5.92 -6.83
CA ARG A 41 -6.83 4.90 -6.68
C ARG A 41 -6.96 4.31 -5.29
N THR A 42 -7.19 3.00 -5.22
CA THR A 42 -7.27 2.32 -3.94
C THR A 42 -5.89 2.31 -3.29
N ALA A 43 -5.89 2.68 -2.01
CA ALA A 43 -4.85 2.39 -1.04
C ALA A 43 -3.40 2.85 -1.29
N ARG A 44 -3.11 3.84 -2.14
CA ARG A 44 -1.77 4.46 -2.08
C ARG A 44 -1.61 5.30 -0.82
N SER A 45 -0.69 4.92 0.06
CA SER A 45 -0.30 5.78 1.18
C SER A 45 0.33 7.07 0.65
N ARG A 46 0.29 8.17 1.42
CA ARG A 46 0.97 9.42 1.03
C ARG A 46 2.45 9.21 0.71
N ILE A 47 3.08 8.21 1.34
CA ILE A 47 4.47 7.86 1.06
C ILE A 47 4.63 7.18 -0.30
N GLU A 48 3.73 6.28 -0.70
CA GLU A 48 3.71 5.68 -2.05
C GLU A 48 3.42 6.70 -3.17
N ILE A 49 2.68 7.77 -2.85
CA ILE A 49 2.52 8.90 -3.76
C ILE A 49 3.83 9.68 -3.86
N GLY A 50 4.45 9.97 -2.72
CA GLY A 50 5.72 10.70 -2.65
C GLY A 50 6.88 9.97 -3.34
N THR A 51 6.90 8.62 -3.33
CA THR A 51 7.94 7.85 -4.04
C THR A 51 8.00 8.14 -5.54
N HIS A 52 6.87 8.45 -6.18
CA HIS A 52 6.86 8.78 -7.61
C HIS A 52 7.53 10.11 -7.95
N ARG A 53 7.57 11.05 -6.99
CA ARG A 53 8.18 12.37 -7.17
C ARG A 53 9.61 12.46 -6.65
N GLY A 54 10.12 11.38 -6.05
CA GLY A 54 11.36 11.37 -5.30
C GLY A 54 11.14 11.85 -3.86
N LEU A 55 11.67 11.09 -2.90
CA LEU A 55 11.58 11.41 -1.48
C LEU A 55 12.86 12.09 -1.01
N THR A 56 12.73 13.10 -0.16
CA THR A 56 13.88 13.74 0.51
C THR A 56 14.59 12.74 1.43
N PRO A 57 15.90 12.93 1.71
CA PRO A 57 16.64 12.09 2.65
C PRO A 57 15.94 12.00 4.02
N LEU A 58 15.97 10.82 4.65
CA LEU A 58 15.45 10.65 5.99
C LEU A 58 16.40 11.31 7.01
N ALA A 59 15.96 12.40 7.63
CA ALA A 59 16.74 13.15 8.63
C ALA A 59 16.34 12.78 10.06
N GLY A 60 17.31 12.75 10.98
CA GLY A 60 17.07 12.69 12.43
C GLY A 60 16.49 11.37 12.95
N ARG A 61 16.62 10.26 12.21
CA ARG A 61 16.02 8.94 12.56
C ARG A 61 17.02 7.80 12.64
N VAL A 62 18.28 8.11 12.93
CA VAL A 62 19.36 7.11 12.95
C VAL A 62 19.12 6.08 14.05
N GLY A 63 18.75 6.53 15.26
CA GLY A 63 18.51 5.64 16.41
C GLY A 63 17.31 4.72 16.22
N GLU A 64 16.18 5.26 15.77
CA GLU A 64 14.96 4.47 15.54
C GLU A 64 15.17 3.46 14.40
N MET A 65 15.89 3.85 13.35
CA MET A 65 16.24 2.92 12.28
C MET A 65 17.16 1.79 12.78
N ALA A 66 18.14 2.10 13.64
CA ALA A 66 19.00 1.09 14.24
C ALA A 66 18.20 0.09 15.08
N GLN A 67 17.27 0.56 15.92
CA GLN A 67 16.39 -0.30 16.73
C GLN A 67 15.51 -1.21 15.88
N LEU A 68 14.97 -0.69 14.77
CA LEU A 68 14.17 -1.48 13.83
C LEU A 68 15.00 -2.56 13.16
N LEU A 69 16.20 -2.22 12.69
CA LEU A 69 17.12 -3.18 12.04
C LEU A 69 17.57 -4.27 13.01
N GLU A 70 17.99 -3.90 14.22
CA GLU A 70 18.37 -4.85 15.27
C GLU A 70 17.21 -5.81 15.60
N SER A 71 15.98 -5.29 15.66
CA SER A 71 14.80 -6.12 15.90
C SER A 71 14.55 -7.10 14.75
N CYS A 72 14.79 -6.69 13.50
CA CYS A 72 14.73 -7.58 12.34
C CYS A 72 15.80 -8.67 12.40
N GLU A 73 17.03 -8.35 12.80
CA GLU A 73 18.11 -9.33 12.97
C GLU A 73 17.77 -10.38 14.04
N HIS A 74 17.18 -9.95 15.16
CA HIS A 74 16.67 -10.87 16.19
C HIS A 74 15.56 -11.78 15.64
N ALA A 75 14.59 -11.19 14.92
CA ALA A 75 13.49 -11.96 14.33
C ALA A 75 13.99 -13.03 13.34
N GLN A 76 15.03 -12.73 12.55
CA GLN A 76 15.66 -13.69 11.64
C GLN A 76 16.34 -14.86 12.38
N ARG A 77 16.79 -14.65 13.62
CA ARG A 77 17.34 -15.70 14.49
C ARG A 77 16.27 -16.53 15.23
N GLY A 78 14.98 -16.26 14.98
CA GLY A 78 13.85 -16.92 15.63
C GLY A 78 13.30 -16.16 16.84
N ASP A 79 13.95 -15.08 17.28
CA ASP A 79 13.50 -14.26 18.40
C ASP A 79 12.40 -13.30 17.93
N ARG A 80 11.14 -13.75 17.95
CA ARG A 80 9.98 -12.97 17.51
C ARG A 80 9.88 -11.64 18.28
N ARG A 81 9.77 -10.51 17.58
CA ARG A 81 9.65 -9.16 18.16
C ARG A 81 8.34 -8.48 17.73
N ILE A 82 7.75 -7.73 18.65
CA ILE A 82 6.62 -6.84 18.39
C ILE A 82 7.06 -5.43 18.73
N LEU A 83 6.85 -4.50 17.80
CA LEU A 83 7.26 -3.10 17.96
C LEU A 83 6.05 -2.19 17.75
N PHE A 84 5.91 -1.19 18.63
CA PHE A 84 4.89 -0.16 18.52
C PHE A 84 5.53 1.15 18.11
N LEU A 85 5.26 1.60 16.87
CA LEU A 85 5.74 2.89 16.38
C LEU A 85 4.71 3.98 16.66
N THR A 86 4.96 4.78 17.69
CA THR A 86 4.09 5.89 18.11
C THR A 86 4.69 7.25 17.73
N GLY A 87 3.90 8.31 17.85
CA GLY A 87 4.33 9.68 17.58
C GLY A 87 3.28 10.47 16.81
N ASP A 88 3.54 11.75 16.60
CA ASP A 88 2.54 12.67 16.07
C ASP A 88 2.18 12.39 14.59
N PRO A 89 0.95 12.75 14.15
CA PRO A 89 0.60 12.75 12.74
C PRO A 89 1.63 13.55 11.91
N GLY A 90 2.08 12.98 10.80
CA GLY A 90 3.04 13.66 9.90
C GLY A 90 4.51 13.58 10.31
N ILE A 91 4.86 13.06 11.49
CA ILE A 91 6.25 13.02 12.01
C ILE A 91 7.22 12.07 11.26
N GLY A 92 6.74 11.41 10.20
CA GLY A 92 7.56 10.53 9.36
C GLY A 92 7.48 9.03 9.69
N LYS A 93 6.52 8.55 10.49
CA LYS A 93 6.39 7.11 10.80
C LYS A 93 6.32 6.21 9.55
N SER A 94 5.48 6.55 8.58
CA SER A 94 5.39 5.81 7.31
C SER A 94 6.65 5.94 6.46
N ARG A 95 7.37 7.07 6.55
CA ARG A 95 8.67 7.26 5.88
C ARG A 95 9.73 6.34 6.50
N LEU A 96 9.73 6.19 7.82
CA LEU A 96 10.64 5.31 8.55
C LEU A 96 10.44 3.84 8.16
N LEU A 97 9.20 3.36 8.13
CA LEU A 97 8.89 1.99 7.69
C LEU A 97 9.23 1.76 6.21
N HIS A 98 8.98 2.75 5.35
CA HIS A 98 9.39 2.69 3.95
C HIS A 98 10.92 2.58 3.80
N GLU A 99 11.67 3.35 4.57
CA GLU A 99 13.13 3.29 4.60
C GLU A 99 13.63 1.93 5.08
N LEU A 100 13.03 1.40 6.15
CA LEU A 100 13.34 0.07 6.67
C LEU A 100 13.14 -1.00 5.59
N ARG A 101 11.97 -0.99 4.94
CA ARG A 101 11.68 -1.91 3.82
C ARG A 101 12.71 -1.81 2.70
N ARG A 102 13.12 -0.59 2.33
CA ARG A 102 14.15 -0.39 1.30
C ARG A 102 15.51 -0.98 1.71
N ARG A 103 15.89 -0.87 2.99
CA ARG A 103 17.17 -1.41 3.50
C ARG A 103 17.17 -2.93 3.63
N LEU A 104 16.04 -3.52 4.01
CA LEU A 104 15.91 -4.98 4.11
C LEU A 104 15.86 -5.64 2.72
N GLY A 105 15.38 -4.92 1.70
CA GLY A 105 15.31 -5.42 0.33
C GLY A 105 14.48 -6.70 0.23
N ASP A 106 14.91 -7.61 -0.64
CA ASP A 106 14.24 -8.91 -0.87
C ASP A 106 14.64 -9.98 0.15
N GLY A 107 15.48 -9.65 1.14
CA GLY A 107 15.90 -10.58 2.20
C GLY A 107 14.82 -10.90 3.23
N VAL A 108 13.65 -10.27 3.13
CA VAL A 108 12.52 -10.49 4.04
C VAL A 108 11.19 -10.54 3.28
N SER A 109 10.29 -11.41 3.74
CA SER A 109 8.89 -11.37 3.31
C SER A 109 8.16 -10.20 3.98
N TRP A 110 7.99 -9.09 3.25
CA TRP A 110 7.28 -7.92 3.76
C TRP A 110 5.77 -8.02 3.51
N MET A 111 4.99 -8.09 4.59
CA MET A 111 3.52 -8.09 4.55
C MET A 111 2.98 -6.84 5.26
N GLU A 112 2.03 -6.14 4.64
CA GLU A 112 1.42 -4.92 5.19
C GLU A 112 -0.10 -4.98 5.09
N GLY A 113 -0.79 -4.65 6.19
CA GLY A 113 -2.23 -4.51 6.27
C GLY A 113 -2.60 -3.17 6.88
N ARG A 114 -3.82 -2.71 6.64
CA ARG A 114 -4.33 -1.40 7.05
C ARG A 114 -5.55 -1.51 7.94
N CYS A 115 -5.46 -0.84 9.08
CA CYS A 115 -6.59 -0.58 9.94
C CYS A 115 -7.32 0.68 9.43
N ALA A 116 -8.29 0.50 8.54
CA ALA A 116 -9.14 1.60 8.10
C ALA A 116 -10.18 1.96 9.18
N SER A 117 -10.53 3.24 9.29
CA SER A 117 -11.63 3.69 10.16
C SER A 117 -13.01 3.30 9.60
N VAL A 118 -13.10 3.13 8.29
CA VAL A 118 -14.26 2.56 7.59
C VAL A 118 -14.14 1.04 7.70
N GLY A 119 -15.15 0.39 8.27
CA GLY A 119 -15.11 -1.05 8.56
C GLY A 119 -14.82 -1.42 10.02
N ARG A 120 -14.97 -0.50 10.98
CA ARG A 120 -14.91 -0.81 12.44
C ARG A 120 -15.81 -1.99 12.86
N SER A 121 -16.84 -2.31 12.08
CA SER A 121 -17.76 -3.43 12.29
C SER A 121 -17.30 -4.76 11.69
N ILE A 122 -16.21 -4.80 10.92
CA ILE A 122 -15.70 -6.02 10.29
C ILE A 122 -14.59 -6.58 11.17
N ALA A 123 -14.90 -7.68 11.87
CA ALA A 123 -13.92 -8.41 12.66
C ALA A 123 -12.72 -8.79 11.79
N PHE A 124 -11.51 -8.68 12.36
CA PHE A 124 -10.26 -9.05 11.70
C PHE A 124 -9.96 -8.30 10.38
N HIS A 125 -10.61 -7.15 10.10
CA HIS A 125 -10.35 -6.38 8.88
C HIS A 125 -8.85 -6.14 8.60
N PRO A 126 -8.00 -5.77 9.58
CA PRO A 126 -6.57 -5.58 9.30
C PRO A 126 -5.87 -6.84 8.79
N LEU A 127 -6.28 -8.02 9.28
CA LEU A 127 -5.75 -9.31 8.84
C LEU A 127 -6.28 -9.69 7.46
N ILE A 128 -7.57 -9.46 7.19
CA ILE A 128 -8.15 -9.69 5.86
C ILE A 128 -7.48 -8.81 4.82
N ASP A 129 -7.29 -7.51 5.11
CA ASP A 129 -6.59 -6.57 4.22
C ASP A 129 -5.12 -6.95 4.02
N LEU A 130 -4.43 -7.41 5.07
CA LEU A 130 -3.07 -7.96 4.99
C LEU A 130 -2.99 -9.15 4.00
N LEU A 131 -3.86 -10.14 4.17
CA LEU A 131 -3.87 -11.36 3.34
C LEU A 131 -4.25 -11.04 1.89
N LYS A 132 -5.29 -10.22 1.69
CA LYS A 132 -5.69 -9.76 0.35
C LYS A 132 -4.54 -9.07 -0.37
N ARG A 133 -3.82 -8.15 0.29
CA ARG A 133 -2.67 -7.46 -0.32
C ARG A 133 -1.50 -8.41 -0.59
N THR A 134 -1.20 -9.28 0.36
CA THR A 134 -0.07 -10.22 0.26
C THR A 134 -0.27 -11.20 -0.89
N PHE A 135 -1.50 -11.68 -1.08
CA PHE A 135 -1.83 -12.64 -2.14
C PHE A 135 -2.42 -12.00 -3.40
N GLY A 136 -2.49 -10.66 -3.44
CA GLY A 136 -3.02 -9.91 -4.57
C GLY A 136 -4.48 -10.21 -4.87
N ILE A 137 -5.32 -10.49 -3.87
CA ILE A 137 -6.75 -10.77 -4.04
C ILE A 137 -7.50 -9.45 -4.25
N GLU A 138 -8.21 -9.36 -5.36
CA GLU A 138 -9.01 -8.19 -5.71
C GLU A 138 -10.30 -8.11 -4.92
N GLU A 139 -10.81 -6.89 -4.73
CA GLU A 139 -12.09 -6.69 -4.08
C GLU A 139 -13.22 -7.25 -4.96
N GLY A 140 -14.03 -8.15 -4.41
CA GLY A 140 -15.08 -8.84 -5.17
C GLY A 140 -14.61 -10.04 -5.99
N ALA A 141 -13.38 -10.52 -5.80
CA ALA A 141 -12.94 -11.80 -6.38
C ALA A 141 -13.87 -12.94 -5.94
N ALA A 142 -14.16 -13.87 -6.87
CA ALA A 142 -14.88 -15.09 -6.56
C ALA A 142 -14.13 -15.92 -5.51
N ALA A 143 -14.86 -16.66 -4.68
CA ALA A 143 -14.30 -17.40 -3.55
C ALA A 143 -13.23 -18.41 -4.01
N GLU A 144 -13.49 -19.10 -5.11
CA GLU A 144 -12.58 -20.09 -5.72
C GLU A 144 -11.29 -19.42 -6.17
N ALA A 145 -11.39 -18.26 -6.83
CA ALA A 145 -10.22 -17.50 -7.28
C ALA A 145 -9.40 -16.94 -6.11
N ALA A 146 -10.06 -16.57 -5.01
CA ALA A 146 -9.40 -16.14 -3.78
C ALA A 146 -8.67 -17.30 -3.10
N ALA A 147 -9.33 -18.45 -2.94
CA ALA A 147 -8.75 -19.67 -2.35
C ALA A 147 -7.50 -20.12 -3.12
N ASP A 148 -7.58 -20.15 -4.46
CA ASP A 148 -6.45 -20.42 -5.35
C ASP A 148 -5.25 -19.46 -5.15
N ARG A 149 -5.53 -18.16 -4.94
CA ARG A 149 -4.49 -17.15 -4.69
C ARG A 149 -3.88 -17.32 -3.29
N ILE A 150 -4.69 -17.67 -2.30
CA ILE A 150 -4.24 -17.97 -0.93
C ILE A 150 -3.33 -19.19 -0.94
N ASP A 151 -3.77 -20.30 -1.52
CA ASP A 151 -3.03 -21.56 -1.57
C ASP A 151 -1.64 -21.37 -2.20
N ARG A 152 -1.59 -20.80 -3.41
CA ARG A 152 -0.32 -20.46 -4.07
C ARG A 152 0.52 -19.45 -3.27
N GLY A 153 -0.13 -18.52 -2.59
CA GLY A 153 0.53 -17.51 -1.77
C GLY A 153 1.23 -18.11 -0.56
N VAL A 154 0.54 -18.99 0.15
CA VAL A 154 1.04 -19.67 1.34
C VAL A 154 2.16 -20.65 1.00
N HIS A 155 2.03 -21.39 -0.10
CA HIS A 155 3.12 -22.25 -0.57
C HIS A 155 4.43 -21.49 -0.87
N ARG A 156 4.34 -20.23 -1.32
CA ARG A 156 5.53 -19.37 -1.52
C ARG A 156 6.15 -18.88 -0.21
N LEU A 157 5.38 -18.78 0.87
CA LEU A 157 5.90 -18.39 2.19
C LEU A 157 6.68 -19.53 2.85
N GLY A 158 6.36 -20.79 2.51
CA GLY A 158 7.06 -21.98 2.98
C GLY A 158 6.86 -22.29 4.47
N GLY A 159 7.52 -23.34 4.95
CA GLY A 159 7.47 -23.77 6.35
C GLY A 159 6.09 -24.24 6.82
N GLU A 160 5.78 -24.04 8.11
CA GLU A 160 4.49 -24.39 8.75
C GLU A 160 3.31 -23.59 8.18
N ALA A 161 3.54 -22.58 7.33
CA ALA A 161 2.47 -21.80 6.73
C ALA A 161 1.54 -22.68 5.86
N ALA A 162 2.06 -23.73 5.22
CA ALA A 162 1.22 -24.66 4.45
C ALA A 162 0.15 -25.37 5.30
N GLU A 163 0.40 -25.55 6.60
CA GLU A 163 -0.53 -26.23 7.51
C GLU A 163 -1.75 -25.36 7.86
N ILE A 164 -1.67 -24.03 7.64
CA ILE A 164 -2.76 -23.11 7.96
C ILE A 164 -3.72 -22.82 6.79
N VAL A 165 -3.41 -23.27 5.57
CA VAL A 165 -4.27 -23.08 4.37
C VAL A 165 -5.72 -23.51 4.61
N PRO A 166 -6.01 -24.67 5.24
CA PRO A 166 -7.39 -25.11 5.45
C PRO A 166 -8.25 -24.17 6.31
N TYR A 167 -7.63 -23.27 7.06
CA TYR A 167 -8.34 -22.30 7.90
C TYR A 167 -8.53 -20.93 7.23
N LEU A 168 -7.97 -20.75 6.03
CA LEU A 168 -8.01 -19.49 5.28
C LEU A 168 -8.95 -19.54 4.06
N CYS A 169 -9.39 -20.73 3.66
CA CYS A 169 -10.26 -20.99 2.51
C CYS A 169 -11.68 -21.39 2.94
#